data_AF-A0A8T9QDN9-F1
#
_entry.id   AF-A0A8T9QDN9-F1
#
_cell.length_a   1.000
_cell.length_b   1.000
_cell.length_c   1.000
_cell.angle_alpha   90.00
_cell.angle_beta   90.00
_cell.angle_gamma   90.00
#
_symmetry.space_group_name_H-M   'P 1'
#
loop_
_entity.id
_entity.type
_entity.pdbx_description
1 polymer ?
#
loop_
_entity_poly.entity_id
_entity_poly.type
_entity_poly.pdbx_seq_one_letter_code
_entity_poly.pdbx_strand_id
1 'polypeptide(L)'
;MVERCLRVMPDDTIPFDYNSADLIAPLVKLGEVKRAHALFDLLADRAQQSLAYYSQHDPALFEREVGVNIITLQHLYQAAADTNDRDRAARVAALAEQYYPRS
;
A
#
# COMPACT_ATOMS: atom_id res chain seq x y z
N MET A 1 7.29 20.97 -4.43
CA MET A 1 5.89 20.63 -4.78
C MET A 1 5.37 19.43 -3.98
N VAL A 2 6.16 18.36 -3.83
CA VAL A 2 5.88 17.18 -2.97
C VAL A 2 5.66 17.55 -1.49
N GLU A 3 6.46 18.48 -0.94
CA GLU A 3 6.33 18.94 0.45
C GLU A 3 5.00 19.63 0.79
N ARG A 4 4.24 20.10 -0.22
CA ARG A 4 2.95 20.77 0.02
C ARG A 4 1.82 19.75 0.09
N CYS A 5 1.85 18.70 -0.73
CA CYS A 5 0.90 17.59 -0.63
C CYS A 5 0.98 16.90 0.74
N LEU A 6 2.20 16.77 1.26
CA LEU A 6 2.49 16.10 2.52
C LEU A 6 2.28 16.94 3.80
N ARG A 7 1.95 18.24 3.67
CA ARG A 7 1.73 19.17 4.79
C ARG A 7 0.25 19.48 5.03
N VAL A 8 -0.59 19.22 4.03
CA VAL A 8 -2.05 19.50 4.07
C VAL A 8 -2.85 18.22 4.35
N MET A 9 -2.21 17.06 4.40
CA MET A 9 -2.82 15.79 4.81
C MET A 9 -2.20 15.30 6.12
N PRO A 10 -2.61 15.84 7.29
CA PRO A 10 -2.60 15.02 8.49
C PRO A 10 -3.51 13.81 8.24
N ASP A 11 -3.21 12.67 8.86
CA ASP A 11 -3.86 11.36 8.68
C ASP A 11 -5.39 11.33 9.00
N ASP A 12 -5.98 12.50 9.30
CA ASP A 12 -7.36 12.71 9.77
C ASP A 12 -8.31 13.36 8.76
N THR A 13 -7.86 13.77 7.55
CA THR A 13 -8.75 14.49 6.62
C THR A 13 -9.02 13.79 5.29
N ILE A 14 -8.07 12.99 4.76
CA ILE A 14 -8.27 12.09 3.62
C ILE A 14 -7.37 10.87 3.84
N PRO A 15 -7.92 9.65 4.02
CA PRO A 15 -7.10 8.46 4.19
C PRO A 15 -6.19 8.30 2.97
N PHE A 16 -4.89 8.03 3.20
CA PHE A 16 -3.99 7.62 2.13
C PHE A 16 -4.64 6.49 1.33
N ASP A 17 -4.83 6.72 0.04
CA ASP A 17 -5.39 5.76 -0.91
C ASP A 17 -4.26 5.07 -1.70
N TYR A 18 -4.63 4.19 -2.62
CA TYR A 18 -3.67 3.46 -3.46
C TYR A 18 -2.75 4.40 -4.27
N ASN A 19 -3.18 5.62 -4.61
CA ASN A 19 -2.33 6.60 -5.32
C ASN A 19 -1.17 7.10 -4.45
N SER A 20 -1.26 6.94 -3.13
CA SER A 20 -0.20 7.33 -2.19
C SER A 20 1.02 6.42 -2.32
N ALA A 21 0.86 5.18 -2.80
CA ALA A 21 1.98 4.28 -3.08
C ALA A 21 2.92 4.84 -4.17
N ASP A 22 2.39 5.59 -5.13
CA ASP A 22 3.17 6.17 -6.23
C ASP A 22 4.15 7.26 -5.75
N LEU A 23 4.01 7.76 -4.52
CA LEU A 23 4.93 8.72 -3.89
C LEU A 23 6.20 8.06 -3.34
N ILE A 24 6.21 6.74 -3.15
CA ILE A 24 7.31 6.02 -2.49
C ILE A 24 8.58 6.11 -3.33
N ALA A 25 8.53 5.80 -4.63
CA ALA A 25 9.71 5.85 -5.50
C ALA A 25 10.27 7.28 -5.66
N PRO A 26 9.46 8.35 -5.85
CA PRO A 26 9.92 9.73 -5.78
C PRO A 26 10.58 10.10 -4.45
N LEU A 27 10.04 9.67 -3.31
CA LEU A 27 10.63 9.96 -1.98
C LEU A 27 12.01 9.31 -1.85
N VAL A 28 12.17 8.05 -2.28
CA VAL A 28 13.49 7.39 -2.28
C VAL A 28 14.49 8.13 -3.17
N LYS A 29 14.08 8.53 -4.39
CA LYS A 29 14.93 9.30 -5.32
C LYS A 29 15.38 10.66 -4.75
N LEU A 30 14.58 11.25 -3.87
CA LEU A 30 14.90 12.51 -3.18
C LEU A 30 15.73 12.31 -1.90
N GLY A 31 16.05 11.07 -1.53
CA GLY A 31 16.79 10.75 -0.29
C GLY A 31 15.92 10.64 0.96
N GLU A 32 14.60 10.82 0.84
CA GLU A 32 13.61 10.75 1.93
C GLU A 32 13.23 9.29 2.26
N VAL A 33 14.22 8.40 2.36
CA VAL A 33 14.05 6.94 2.44
C VAL A 33 13.22 6.54 3.66
N LYS A 34 13.47 7.14 4.83
CA LYS A 34 12.69 6.85 6.06
C LYS A 34 11.20 7.15 5.87
N ARG A 35 10.88 8.23 5.17
CA ARG A 35 9.51 8.65 4.90
C ARG A 35 8.85 7.73 3.88
N ALA A 36 9.59 7.33 2.85
CA ALA A 36 9.13 6.37 1.86
C ALA A 36 8.78 5.02 2.52
N HIS A 37 9.65 4.53 3.42
CA HIS A 37 9.42 3.28 4.14
C HIS A 37 8.23 3.37 5.10
N ALA A 38 8.10 4.48 5.85
CA ALA A 38 6.96 4.67 6.73
C ALA A 38 5.62 4.68 5.97
N LEU A 39 5.58 5.32 4.79
CA LEU A 39 4.40 5.34 3.93
C LEU A 39 4.09 3.94 3.37
N PHE A 40 5.13 3.22 2.93
CA PHE A 40 5.00 1.83 2.48
C PHE A 40 4.39 0.95 3.57
N ASP A 41 4.98 0.98 4.76
CA ASP A 41 4.59 0.10 5.87
C ASP A 41 3.16 0.41 6.33
N LEU A 42 2.77 1.69 6.40
CA LEU A 42 1.41 2.12 6.69
C LEU A 42 0.37 1.55 5.71
N LEU A 43 0.64 1.66 4.40
CA LEU A 43 -0.27 1.19 3.37
C LEU A 43 -0.36 -0.35 3.35
N ALA A 44 0.77 -1.03 3.51
CA ALA A 44 0.82 -2.49 3.58
C ALA A 44 0.04 -3.02 4.79
N ASP A 45 0.19 -2.41 5.96
CA ASP A 45 -0.49 -2.81 7.20
C ASP A 45 -2.00 -2.59 7.08
N ARG A 46 -2.44 -1.44 6.54
CA ARG A 46 -3.87 -1.15 6.30
C ARG A 46 -4.50 -2.13 5.32
N ALA A 47 -3.79 -2.45 4.24
CA ALA A 47 -4.27 -3.42 3.25
C ALA A 47 -4.41 -4.81 3.86
N GLN A 48 -3.40 -5.26 4.62
CA GLN A 48 -3.42 -6.54 5.31
C GLN A 48 -4.59 -6.62 6.32
N GLN A 49 -4.77 -5.60 7.16
CA GLN A 49 -5.85 -5.56 8.15
C GLN A 49 -7.23 -5.59 7.48
N SER A 50 -7.41 -4.83 6.41
CA SER A 50 -8.67 -4.78 5.66
C SER A 50 -8.98 -6.13 5.01
N LEU A 51 -8.01 -6.74 4.32
CA LEU A 51 -8.17 -8.04 3.68
C LEU A 51 -8.42 -9.16 4.70
N ALA A 52 -7.76 -9.12 5.86
CA ALA A 52 -8.03 -10.04 6.97
C ALA A 52 -9.46 -9.90 7.48
N TYR A 53 -9.96 -8.67 7.64
CA TYR A 53 -11.32 -8.42 8.10
C TYR A 53 -12.37 -8.93 7.10
N TYR A 54 -12.26 -8.55 5.82
CA TYR A 54 -13.23 -8.93 4.79
C TYR A 54 -13.23 -10.43 4.50
N SER A 55 -12.07 -11.11 4.62
CA SER A 55 -12.02 -12.57 4.45
C SER A 55 -12.80 -13.34 5.54
N GLN A 56 -13.10 -12.71 6.68
CA GLN A 56 -13.84 -13.32 7.79
C GLN A 56 -15.32 -12.94 7.86
N HIS A 57 -15.77 -11.92 7.11
CA HIS A 57 -17.08 -11.27 7.28
C HIS A 57 -17.95 -11.25 6.00
N ASP A 58 -17.90 -12.33 5.21
CA ASP A 58 -18.62 -12.49 3.92
C ASP A 58 -18.00 -11.67 2.76
N PRO A 59 -16.97 -12.22 2.10
CA PRO A 59 -16.19 -11.51 1.07
C PRO A 59 -17.02 -10.98 -0.11
N ALA A 60 -18.15 -11.63 -0.42
CA ALA A 60 -19.02 -11.26 -1.53
C ALA A 60 -19.68 -9.89 -1.33
N LEU A 61 -19.83 -9.43 -0.08
CA LEU A 61 -20.35 -8.09 0.24
C LEU A 61 -19.28 -6.99 0.12
N PHE A 62 -18.00 -7.37 0.04
CA PHE A 62 -16.85 -6.47 0.09
C PHE A 62 -15.92 -6.62 -1.10
N GLU A 63 -16.40 -7.15 -2.24
CA GLU A 63 -15.58 -7.40 -3.44
C GLU A 63 -14.85 -6.13 -3.91
N ARG A 64 -15.50 -4.97 -3.82
CA ARG A 64 -14.91 -3.69 -4.18
C ARG A 64 -13.73 -3.34 -3.27
N GLU A 65 -13.94 -3.42 -1.96
CA GLU A 65 -12.95 -3.09 -0.94
C GLU A 65 -11.76 -4.05 -1.01
N VAL A 66 -12.03 -5.35 -1.21
CA VAL A 66 -11.00 -6.36 -1.46
C VAL A 66 -10.20 -5.98 -2.70
N GLY A 67 -10.87 -5.63 -3.81
CA GLY A 67 -10.22 -5.20 -5.05
C GLY A 67 -9.31 -3.99 -4.86
N VAL A 68 -9.75 -2.96 -4.11
CA VAL A 68 -8.94 -1.77 -3.80
C VAL A 68 -7.69 -2.13 -3.01
N ASN A 69 -7.80 -3.02 -2.02
CA ASN A 69 -6.65 -3.45 -1.23
C ASN A 69 -5.67 -4.30 -2.03
N ILE A 70 -6.15 -5.16 -2.95
CA ILE A 70 -5.28 -5.90 -3.87
C ILE A 70 -4.53 -4.96 -4.83
N ILE A 71 -5.20 -3.96 -5.40
CA ILE A 71 -4.55 -2.93 -6.23
C ILE A 71 -3.50 -2.16 -5.41
N THR A 72 -3.80 -1.84 -4.16
CA THR A 72 -2.83 -1.18 -3.27
C THR A 72 -1.57 -2.03 -3.10
N LEU A 73 -1.71 -3.34 -2.86
CA LEU A 73 -0.57 -4.26 -2.79
C LEU A 73 0.22 -4.30 -4.12
N GLN A 74 -0.44 -4.30 -5.27
CA GLN A 74 0.25 -4.26 -6.57
C GLN A 74 1.09 -2.99 -6.75
N HIS A 75 0.53 -1.82 -6.39
CA HIS A 75 1.28 -0.55 -6.46
C HIS A 75 2.47 -0.54 -5.49
N LEU A 76 2.31 -1.09 -4.28
CA LEU A 76 3.42 -1.21 -3.33
C LEU A 76 4.52 -2.15 -3.85
N TYR A 77 4.16 -3.26 -4.48
CA TYR A 77 5.13 -4.15 -5.11
C TYR A 77 5.92 -3.43 -6.21
N GLN A 78 5.24 -2.68 -7.08
CA GLN A 78 5.90 -1.91 -8.12
C GLN A 78 6.81 -0.83 -7.53
N ALA A 79 6.35 -0.10 -6.51
CA ALA A 79 7.17 0.91 -5.84
C ALA A 79 8.45 0.31 -5.23
N ALA A 80 8.36 -0.86 -4.59
CA ALA A 80 9.52 -1.56 -4.06
C ALA A 80 10.47 -2.03 -5.17
N ALA A 81 9.94 -2.52 -6.30
CA ALA A 81 10.74 -2.90 -7.45
C ALA A 81 11.48 -1.68 -8.05
N ASP A 82 10.80 -0.55 -8.21
CA ASP A 82 11.36 0.70 -8.73
C ASP A 82 12.48 1.28 -7.85
N THR A 83 12.45 0.96 -6.55
CA THR A 83 13.46 1.37 -5.58
C THR A 83 14.47 0.27 -5.25
N ASN A 84 14.40 -0.88 -5.94
CA ASN A 84 15.25 -2.04 -5.71
C ASN A 84 15.18 -2.61 -4.27
N ASP A 85 14.07 -2.36 -3.55
CA ASP A 85 13.83 -2.86 -2.19
C ASP A 85 13.22 -4.28 -2.24
N ARG A 86 14.11 -5.27 -2.31
CA ARG A 86 13.71 -6.67 -2.47
C ARG A 86 12.96 -7.23 -1.26
N ASP A 87 13.27 -6.77 -0.06
CA ASP A 87 12.64 -7.26 1.17
C ASP A 87 11.18 -6.81 1.23
N ARG A 88 10.92 -5.54 0.92
CA ARG A 88 9.55 -5.01 0.83
C ARG A 88 8.76 -5.61 -0.33
N ALA A 89 9.39 -5.83 -1.47
CA ALA A 89 8.75 -6.53 -2.60
C ALA A 89 8.33 -7.95 -2.21
N ALA A 90 9.21 -8.72 -1.54
CA ALA A 90 8.92 -10.07 -1.08
C ALA A 90 7.79 -10.09 -0.04
N ARG A 91 7.79 -9.14 0.91
CA ARG A 91 6.71 -9.00 1.90
C ARG A 91 5.35 -8.81 1.23
N VAL A 92 5.27 -7.91 0.26
CA VAL A 92 4.02 -7.59 -0.43
C VAL A 92 3.58 -8.72 -1.36
N ALA A 93 4.51 -9.41 -2.02
CA ALA A 93 4.19 -10.60 -2.81
C ALA A 93 3.55 -11.69 -1.93
N ALA A 94 4.11 -11.96 -0.75
CA ALA A 94 3.55 -12.92 0.20
C ALA A 94 2.14 -12.52 0.69
N LEU A 95 1.92 -11.23 0.98
CA LEU A 95 0.60 -10.72 1.34
C LEU A 95 -0.39 -10.88 0.18
N ALA A 96 0.00 -10.54 -1.04
CA ALA A 96 -0.85 -10.68 -2.21
C ALA A 96 -1.22 -12.16 -2.42
N GLU A 97 -0.26 -13.08 -2.40
CA GLU A 97 -0.51 -14.53 -2.54
C GLU A 97 -1.48 -15.08 -1.49
N GLN A 98 -1.43 -14.56 -0.26
CA GLN A 98 -2.33 -14.98 0.82
C GLN A 98 -3.80 -14.60 0.54
N TYR A 99 -4.04 -13.45 -0.08
CA TYR A 99 -5.38 -12.88 -0.24
C TYR A 99 -5.90 -12.91 -1.68
N TYR A 100 -5.08 -13.30 -2.66
CA TYR A 100 -5.53 -13.49 -4.03
C TYR A 100 -6.60 -14.60 -4.06
N PRO A 101 -7.80 -14.32 -4.59
CA PRO A 101 -8.83 -15.33 -4.68
C PRO A 101 -8.33 -16.46 -5.58
N ARG A 102 -8.15 -17.66 -5.00
CA ARG A 102 -7.98 -18.89 -5.77
C ARG A 102 -9.34 -19.22 -6.38
N SER A 103 -9.48 -18.90 -7.66
CA SER A 103 -10.59 -19.33 -8.53
C SER A 103 -10.73 -20.84 -8.58
#